data_AF-A0A4V1IVM6-F1
#
_entry.id   AF-A0A4V1IVM6-F1
#
_cell.length_a   1.000
_cell.length_b   1.000
_cell.length_c   1.000
_cell.angle_alpha   90.00
_cell.angle_beta   90.00
_cell.angle_gamma   90.00
#
_symmetry.space_group_name_H-M   'P 1'
#
loop_
_entity.id
_entity.type
_entity.pdbx_description
1 polymer ?
#
loop_
_entity_poly.entity_id
_entity_poly.type
_entity_poly.pdbx_seq_one_letter_code
_entity_poly.pdbx_strand_id
1 'polypeptide(L)'
;MAFSRSARIIALLVLTTGYFFVELIVGYVAGSIALVADSFHMLSDVLSLIVALYAIRLAKRTNHGPRYSYGWQRAEVLGALVNGVFLLALCLTIYIEAIKRFFTP
;
A
#
# COMPACT_ATOMS: atom_id res chain seq x y z
N MET A 1 -1.36 -26.41 -9.76
CA MET A 1 -2.60 -25.58 -9.77
C MET A 1 -2.20 -24.12 -9.73
N ALA A 2 -2.41 -23.37 -10.81
CA ALA A 2 -2.11 -21.93 -10.82
C ALA A 2 -3.22 -21.19 -10.04
N PHE A 3 -2.84 -20.50 -8.96
CA PHE A 3 -3.79 -19.69 -8.18
C PHE A 3 -4.42 -18.60 -9.07
N SER A 4 -5.73 -18.39 -8.93
CA SER A 4 -6.44 -17.28 -9.59
C SER A 4 -5.80 -15.93 -9.24
N ARG A 5 -5.76 -14.99 -10.18
CA ARG A 5 -5.13 -13.65 -10.01
C ARG A 5 -5.63 -12.94 -8.74
N SER A 6 -6.93 -13.09 -8.44
CA SER A 6 -7.54 -12.55 -7.22
C SER A 6 -7.06 -13.25 -5.94
N ALA A 7 -6.87 -14.57 -5.97
CA ALA A 7 -6.40 -15.34 -4.80
C ALA A 7 -4.94 -14.98 -4.45
N ARG A 8 -4.10 -14.73 -5.46
CA ARG A 8 -2.72 -14.28 -5.24
C ARG A 8 -2.66 -12.91 -4.57
N ILE A 9 -3.49 -11.95 -5.00
CA ILE A 9 -3.54 -10.61 -4.41
C ILE A 9 -4.08 -10.64 -2.98
N ILE A 10 -5.09 -11.47 -2.69
CA ILE A 10 -5.59 -11.65 -1.33
C ILE A 10 -4.50 -12.25 -0.42
N ALA A 11 -3.77 -13.26 -0.90
CA ALA A 11 -2.68 -13.87 -0.15
C ALA A 11 -1.56 -12.84 0.15
N LEU A 12 -1.16 -12.06 -0.86
CA LEU A 12 -0.19 -10.98 -0.69
C LEU A 12 -0.69 -9.94 0.33
N LEU A 13 -1.95 -9.52 0.22
CA LEU A 13 -2.54 -8.54 1.13
C LEU A 13 -2.53 -9.02 2.58
N VAL A 14 -2.94 -10.26 2.84
CA VAL A 14 -2.91 -10.84 4.20
C VAL A 14 -1.49 -10.91 4.74
N LEU A 15 -0.53 -11.33 3.91
CA LEU A 15 0.86 -11.50 4.32
C LEU A 15 1.52 -10.14 4.60
N THR A 16 1.38 -9.17 3.69
CA THR A 16 1.91 -7.80 3.86
C THR A 16 1.27 -7.11 5.05
N THR A 17 -0.06 -7.25 5.26
CA THR A 17 -0.73 -6.69 6.45
C THR A 17 -0.23 -7.35 7.74
N GLY A 18 -0.06 -8.67 7.76
CA GLY A 18 0.49 -9.36 8.92
C GLY A 18 1.91 -8.89 9.26
N TYR A 19 2.77 -8.80 8.24
CA TYR A 19 4.16 -8.36 8.40
C TYR A 19 4.26 -6.89 8.84
N PHE A 20 3.40 -6.02 8.30
CA PHE A 20 3.25 -4.63 8.76
C PHE A 20 3.06 -4.54 10.29
N PHE A 21 2.13 -5.31 10.86
CA PHE A 21 1.91 -5.30 12.31
C PHE A 21 3.11 -5.83 13.08
N VAL A 22 3.78 -6.87 12.57
CA VAL A 22 4.98 -7.42 13.20
C VAL A 22 6.08 -6.36 13.25
N GLU A 23 6.40 -5.71 12.13
CA GLU A 23 7.44 -4.67 12.10
C GLU A 23 7.10 -3.45 12.94
N LEU A 24 5.83 -3.04 12.95
CA LEU A 24 5.41 -1.91 13.79
C LEU A 24 5.60 -2.22 15.28
N ILE A 25 5.18 -3.42 15.73
CA ILE A 25 5.32 -3.84 17.13
C ILE A 25 6.81 -4.00 17.48
N VAL A 26 7.58 -4.71 16.65
CA VAL A 26 9.01 -4.94 16.88
C VAL A 26 9.78 -3.62 16.83
N GLY A 27 9.42 -2.70 15.93
CA GLY A 27 10.01 -1.37 15.81
C GLY A 27 9.82 -0.52 17.05
N TYR A 28 8.61 -0.53 17.62
CA TYR A 28 8.32 0.15 18.88
C TYR A 28 9.07 -0.48 20.06
N VAL A 29 9.05 -1.81 20.18
CA VAL A 29 9.74 -2.53 21.27
C VAL A 29 11.25 -2.34 21.20
N ALA A 30 11.83 -2.34 19.99
CA ALA A 30 13.26 -2.13 19.77
C ALA A 30 13.69 -0.66 19.83
N GLY A 31 12.74 0.30 19.89
CA GLY A 31 13.04 1.73 19.82
C GLY A 31 13.68 2.16 18.49
N SER A 32 13.44 1.43 17.41
CA SER A 32 14.10 1.64 16.12
C SER A 32 13.23 2.49 15.19
N ILE A 33 13.59 3.76 15.05
CA ILE A 33 12.94 4.70 14.10
C ILE A 33 13.03 4.16 12.67
N ALA A 34 14.11 3.47 12.32
CA ALA A 34 14.28 2.87 10.99
C ALA A 34 13.26 1.75 10.73
N LEU A 35 12.98 0.90 11.73
CA LEU A 35 12.03 -0.20 11.58
C LEU A 35 10.57 0.31 11.59
N VAL A 36 10.29 1.36 12.38
CA VAL A 36 9.00 2.06 12.33
C VAL A 36 8.79 2.71 10.95
N ALA A 37 9.81 3.36 10.41
CA ALA A 37 9.78 3.93 9.06
C ALA A 37 9.49 2.88 7.97
N ASP A 38 10.12 1.70 8.06
CA ASP A 38 9.90 0.58 7.12
C ASP A 38 8.46 0.03 7.22
N SER A 39 7.93 -0.10 8.44
CA SER A 39 6.53 -0.51 8.63
C SER A 39 5.53 0.48 8.00
N PHE A 40 5.80 1.79 8.02
CA PHE A 40 4.93 2.73 7.32
C PHE A 40 5.04 2.61 5.78
N HIS A 41 6.19 2.22 5.23
CA HIS A 41 6.31 1.92 3.79
C HIS A 41 5.43 0.72 3.41
N MET A 42 5.50 -0.34 4.21
CA MET A 42 4.66 -1.54 4.09
C MET A 42 3.16 -1.25 4.19
N LEU A 43 2.75 -0.24 4.97
CA LEU A 43 1.35 0.22 5.01
C LEU A 43 0.89 0.74 3.64
N SER A 44 1.75 1.45 2.92
CA SER A 44 1.44 1.94 1.57
C SER A 44 1.23 0.77 0.60
N ASP A 45 2.04 -0.28 0.71
CA ASP A 45 1.87 -1.50 -0.10
C ASP A 45 0.54 -2.20 0.18
N VAL A 46 0.10 -2.24 1.45
CA VAL A 46 -1.24 -2.74 1.81
C VAL A 46 -2.33 -1.92 1.12
N LEU A 47 -2.24 -0.58 1.16
CA LEU A 47 -3.21 0.30 0.50
C LEU A 47 -3.26 0.07 -1.02
N SER A 48 -2.10 -0.08 -1.66
CA SER A 48 -1.98 -0.41 -3.08
C SER A 48 -2.66 -1.75 -3.42
N LEU A 49 -2.45 -2.78 -2.59
CA LEU A 49 -3.09 -4.09 -2.76
C LEU A 49 -4.61 -4.04 -2.55
N ILE A 50 -5.11 -3.24 -1.61
CA ILE A 50 -6.55 -3.01 -1.40
C ILE A 50 -7.17 -2.38 -2.64
N VAL A 51 -6.54 -1.33 -3.17
CA VAL A 51 -6.96 -0.65 -4.40
C VAL A 51 -6.98 -1.62 -5.58
N ALA A 52 -5.93 -2.41 -5.77
CA ALA A 52 -5.84 -3.41 -6.83
C ALA A 52 -6.94 -4.49 -6.70
N LEU A 53 -7.20 -4.96 -5.48
CA LEU A 53 -8.27 -5.93 -5.23
C LEU A 53 -9.65 -5.32 -5.52
N TYR A 54 -9.87 -4.07 -5.13
CA TYR A 54 -11.11 -3.34 -5.41
C TYR A 54 -11.32 -3.14 -6.92
N ALA A 55 -10.27 -2.74 -7.65
CA ALA A 55 -10.30 -2.61 -9.11
C ALA A 55 -10.67 -3.93 -9.80
N ILE A 56 -10.07 -5.05 -9.38
CA ILE A 56 -10.39 -6.38 -9.93
C ILE A 56 -11.84 -6.78 -9.60
N ARG A 57 -12.30 -6.48 -8.39
CA ARG A 57 -13.67 -6.81 -7.97
C ARG A 57 -14.70 -5.97 -8.74
N LEU A 58 -14.37 -4.72 -9.03
CA LEU A 58 -15.19 -3.81 -9.81
C LEU A 58 -15.23 -4.20 -11.29
N ALA A 59 -14.08 -4.57 -11.87
CA ALA A 59 -13.99 -5.11 -13.22
C ALA A 59 -14.83 -6.39 -13.40
N LYS A 60 -14.89 -7.25 -12.37
CA LYS A 60 -15.77 -8.44 -12.36
C LYS A 60 -17.26 -8.10 -12.19
N ARG A 61 -17.61 -6.95 -11.59
CA ARG A 61 -18.99 -6.54 -11.31
C ARG A 61 -19.64 -5.70 -12.40
N THR A 62 -18.88 -5.19 -13.37
CA THR A 62 -19.45 -4.36 -14.44
C THR A 62 -20.30 -5.16 -15.41
N ASN A 63 -21.59 -5.27 -15.08
CA ASN A 63 -22.65 -5.31 -16.10
C ASN A 63 -22.54 -4.02 -16.94
N HIS A 64 -22.41 -4.18 -18.25
CA HIS A 64 -22.20 -3.10 -19.21
C HIS A 64 -23.41 -2.16 -19.27
N GLY A 65 -23.38 -1.09 -18.46
CA GLY A 65 -24.26 0.06 -18.65
C GLY A 65 -23.68 1.04 -19.68
N PRO A 66 -24.47 1.64 -20.57
CA PRO A 66 -24.02 2.47 -21.70
C PRO A 66 -23.36 3.81 -21.30
N ARG A 67 -23.14 4.06 -20.00
CA ARG A 67 -22.60 5.32 -19.46
C ARG A 67 -21.08 5.31 -19.25
N TYR A 68 -20.42 4.15 -19.35
CA TYR A 68 -18.97 4.00 -19.14
C TYR A 68 -18.29 3.27 -20.30
N SER A 69 -18.17 3.93 -21.46
CA SER A 69 -17.59 3.33 -22.69
C SER A 69 -16.12 2.88 -22.55
N TYR A 70 -15.37 3.40 -21.57
CA TYR A 70 -13.97 3.01 -21.29
C TYR A 70 -13.80 2.12 -20.05
N GLY A 71 -14.89 1.75 -19.36
CA GLY A 71 -14.83 0.95 -18.13
C GLY A 71 -14.12 1.63 -16.94
N TRP A 72 -13.66 0.83 -15.97
CA TRP A 72 -13.04 1.29 -14.72
C TRP A 72 -11.51 1.40 -14.77
N GLN A 73 -10.92 1.35 -15.96
CA GLN A 73 -9.46 1.33 -16.14
C GLN A 73 -8.77 2.60 -15.58
N ARG A 74 -9.44 3.75 -15.60
CA ARG A 74 -8.94 5.00 -15.01
C ARG A 74 -8.91 4.99 -13.48
N ALA A 75 -9.74 4.17 -12.83
CA ALA A 75 -9.76 4.06 -11.38
C ALA A 75 -8.49 3.36 -10.84
N GLU A 76 -7.91 2.45 -11.62
CA GLU A 76 -6.62 1.81 -11.29
C GLU A 76 -5.48 2.84 -11.28
N VAL A 77 -5.43 3.71 -12.29
CA VAL A 77 -4.42 4.79 -12.39
C VAL A 77 -4.57 5.80 -11.24
N LEU A 78 -5.81 6.19 -10.90
CA LEU A 78 -6.09 7.05 -9.74
C LEU A 78 -5.64 6.41 -8.43
N GLY A 79 -5.88 5.11 -8.26
CA GLY A 79 -5.42 4.36 -7.11
C GLY A 79 -3.90 4.28 -6.99
N ALA A 80 -3.21 4.05 -8.10
CA ALA A 80 -1.75 4.09 -8.16
C ALA A 80 -1.18 5.48 -7.86
N LEU A 81 -1.84 6.54 -8.33
CA LEU A 81 -1.46 7.93 -8.03
C LEU A 81 -1.57 8.23 -6.53
N VAL A 82 -2.68 7.82 -5.89
CA VAL A 82 -2.87 7.99 -4.44
C VAL A 82 -1.77 7.26 -3.67
N ASN A 83 -1.46 6.01 -4.02
CA ASN A 83 -0.36 5.27 -3.39
C ASN A 83 1.00 5.99 -3.57
N GLY A 84 1.28 6.50 -4.77
CA GLY A 84 2.50 7.24 -5.07
C GLY A 84 2.64 8.52 -4.22
N VAL A 85 1.54 9.25 -4.02
CA VAL A 85 1.54 10.46 -3.18
C VAL A 85 1.82 10.13 -1.71
N PHE A 86 1.22 9.05 -1.18
CA PHE A 86 1.49 8.59 0.19
C PHE A 86 2.95 8.18 0.39
N LEU A 87 3.53 7.42 -0.54
CA LEU A 87 4.95 7.05 -0.51
C LEU A 87 5.87 8.26 -0.53
N LEU A 88 5.56 9.25 -1.38
CA LEU A 88 6.33 10.50 -1.45
C LEU A 88 6.29 11.27 -0.12
N ALA A 89 5.10 11.40 0.47
CA ALA A 89 4.93 12.06 1.76
C ALA A 89 5.73 11.36 2.86
N LEU A 90 5.66 10.03 2.92
CA LEU A 90 6.41 9.20 3.86
C LEU A 90 7.92 9.37 3.70
N CYS A 91 8.42 9.34 2.47
CA CYS A 91 9.83 9.50 2.17
C CYS A 91 10.34 10.88 2.62
N LEU A 92 9.55 11.93 2.41
CA LEU A 92 9.86 13.27 2.90
C LEU A 92 9.87 13.35 4.44
N THR A 93 8.93 12.68 5.12
CA THR A 93 8.91 12.62 6.58
C THR A 93 10.17 11.97 7.14
N ILE A 94 10.54 10.80 6.62
CA ILE A 94 11.76 10.09 7.04
C ILE A 94 13.00 10.94 6.77
N TYR A 95 13.06 11.61 5.61
CA TYR A 95 14.16 12.50 5.27
C TYR A 95 14.32 13.65 6.28
N ILE A 96 13.21 14.29 6.66
CA ILE A 96 13.21 15.37 7.66
C ILE A 96 13.62 14.84 9.05
N GLU A 97 13.13 13.68 9.46
CA GLU A 97 13.51 13.05 10.73
C GLU A 97 14.99 12.66 10.77
N ALA A 98 15.52 12.12 9.67
CA ALA A 98 16.92 11.78 9.54
C ALA A 98 17.82 13.01 9.67
N ILE A 99 17.45 14.13 9.03
CA ILE A 99 18.15 15.41 9.16
C ILE A 99 18.08 15.90 10.61
N LYS A 100 16.90 15.91 11.23
CA LYS A 100 16.74 16.32 12.64
C LYS A 100 17.64 15.52 13.57
N ARG A 101 17.68 14.20 13.40
CA ARG A 101 18.51 13.31 14.24
C ARG A 101 20.01 13.55 14.06
N PHE A 102 20.42 14.07 12.90
CA PHE A 102 21.82 14.43 12.65
C PHE A 102 22.26 15.67 13.46
N PHE A 103 21.35 16.62 13.70
CA PHE A 103 21.63 17.85 14.45
C PHE A 103 21.28 17.76 15.94
N THR A 104 20.33 16.90 16.30
CA THR A 104 19.91 16.62 17.68
C THR A 104 19.80 15.10 17.85
N PRO A 105 20.88 14.42 18.28
CA PRO A 105 20.91 12.96 18.41
C PRO A 105 19.93 12.41 19.45
#